data_AF-A0A0S2DMB5-F1
#
_entry.id   AF-A0A0S2DMB5-F1
#
_cell.length_a   1.000
_cell.length_b   1.000
_cell.length_c   1.000
_cell.angle_alpha   90.00
_cell.angle_beta   90.00
_cell.angle_gamma   90.00
#
_symmetry.space_group_name_H-M   'P 1'
#
loop_
_entity.id
_entity.type
_entity.pdbx_description
1 polymer ?
#
loop_
_entity_poly.entity_id
_entity_poly.type
_entity_poly.pdbx_seq_one_letter_code
_entity_poly.pdbx_strand_id
1 'polypeptide(L)'
;MNPTPRTADPAATRPRAFAPAVAALLFAALALAAVAWALVLASAPVTGPQPMRWQRADGSPPAPADAGGYPFRGCRLADVQLDMALWNGGAIVPCHDPALGSGWAFLDPRRRTATLRWPLADDGEAPLTLGLSPGPGRRLALVFQRAVEGDAFVGIAGADGWARAPEKLGRVRYLAAAWVGDRLELALVPLTGQDPHGLRGPVKVVGFDDAGRQERIAVRACGADCPTPPIAYRAGARWVFEYAGRARAEGGEPVAPAFPGRTLEDLDLDLVAQGRLRSPIGLSLGRGDTPAIGADGKPTLAAPAPWDGMRTVRQERFVVDVAPQRRAQWAEPSLRAITERAGARTLTWYTDERDRVHVTDARQPTIEAMAALPAVARWPQGLASRMFASDDAGGWWLVDSSGESIHLDRDLRRTDPLPLRQHLRDARGEIAVYALDWALFALPALSILCAGLSLCAAPRRPLLRARPLAIAALLYLPGAVWALLQVAPLL
;
A
#
# COMPACT_ATOMS: atom_id res chain seq x y z
N MET A 1 86.65 -57.16 -22.45
CA MET A 1 85.69 -56.05 -22.64
C MET A 1 84.39 -56.47 -22.00
N ASN A 2 84.10 -55.95 -20.80
CA ASN A 2 82.87 -56.22 -20.05
C ASN A 2 82.10 -54.90 -19.92
N PRO A 3 80.86 -54.80 -20.40
CA PRO A 3 79.96 -53.72 -20.03
C PRO A 3 79.05 -54.16 -18.87
N THR A 4 79.10 -53.44 -17.76
CA THR A 4 78.00 -53.26 -16.80
C THR A 4 77.33 -51.90 -17.08
N PRO A 5 76.10 -51.56 -16.62
CA PRO A 5 75.01 -52.37 -16.05
C PRO A 5 73.63 -52.01 -16.67
N ARG A 6 72.57 -52.79 -16.36
CA ARG A 6 71.17 -52.30 -16.48
C ARG A 6 70.50 -52.38 -15.12
N THR A 7 70.37 -51.23 -14.48
CA THR A 7 69.41 -50.98 -13.40
C THR A 7 68.12 -50.43 -14.01
N ALA A 8 67.06 -51.22 -13.94
CA ALA A 8 65.67 -50.78 -13.92
C ALA A 8 65.09 -51.48 -12.68
N ASP A 9 64.30 -50.89 -11.79
CA ASP A 9 63.32 -49.82 -11.94
C ASP A 9 62.88 -49.40 -10.51
N PRO A 10 62.64 -48.12 -10.19
CA PRO A 10 61.65 -47.81 -9.17
C PRO A 10 60.72 -46.69 -9.65
N ALA A 11 59.86 -46.98 -10.62
CA ALA A 11 58.74 -46.10 -10.99
C ALA A 11 57.37 -46.74 -10.67
N ALA A 12 57.20 -47.28 -9.47
CA ALA A 12 55.92 -47.80 -8.99
C ALA A 12 55.45 -47.08 -7.72
N THR A 13 55.32 -45.75 -7.74
CA THR A 13 54.56 -45.07 -6.68
C THR A 13 53.78 -43.85 -7.17
N ARG A 14 52.45 -44.03 -7.10
CA ARG A 14 51.37 -43.05 -6.82
C ARG A 14 50.80 -42.24 -7.99
N PRO A 15 49.63 -42.70 -8.48
CA PRO A 15 48.50 -41.82 -8.77
C PRO A 15 47.23 -42.38 -8.11
N ARG A 16 47.19 -42.50 -6.77
CA ARG A 16 45.96 -42.96 -6.07
C ARG A 16 45.36 -41.93 -5.09
N ALA A 17 46.12 -40.92 -4.68
CA ALA A 17 45.62 -39.91 -3.74
C ALA A 17 44.80 -38.78 -4.39
N PHE A 18 44.90 -38.58 -5.71
CA PHE A 18 44.28 -37.45 -6.40
C PHE A 18 42.82 -37.69 -6.82
N ALA A 19 42.45 -38.93 -7.18
CA ALA A 19 41.08 -39.29 -7.55
C ALA A 19 40.05 -39.09 -6.41
N PRO A 20 40.31 -39.51 -5.16
CA PRO A 20 39.36 -39.28 -4.07
C PRO A 20 39.24 -37.80 -3.68
N ALA A 21 40.33 -37.03 -3.77
CA ALA A 21 40.31 -35.59 -3.50
C ALA A 21 39.48 -34.81 -4.54
N VAL A 22 39.58 -35.18 -5.82
CA VAL A 22 38.78 -34.57 -6.89
C VAL A 22 37.32 -35.00 -6.81
N ALA A 23 37.04 -36.27 -6.49
CA ALA A 23 35.68 -36.74 -6.26
C ALA A 23 35.03 -36.02 -5.05
N ALA A 24 35.77 -35.82 -3.96
CA ALA A 24 35.30 -35.06 -2.80
C ALA A 24 35.02 -33.58 -3.13
N LEU A 25 35.85 -32.95 -3.96
CA LEU A 25 35.63 -31.58 -4.45
C LEU A 25 34.38 -31.47 -5.34
N LEU A 26 34.16 -32.43 -6.24
CA LEU A 26 32.96 -32.49 -7.08
C LEU A 26 31.70 -32.72 -6.24
N PHE A 27 31.76 -33.61 -5.26
CA PHE A 27 30.64 -33.88 -4.34
C PHE A 27 30.34 -32.66 -3.46
N ALA A 28 31.36 -31.98 -2.94
CA ALA A 28 31.21 -30.75 -2.18
C ALA A 28 30.62 -29.63 -3.03
N ALA A 29 31.05 -29.48 -4.29
CA ALA A 29 30.52 -28.49 -5.23
C ALA A 29 29.05 -28.77 -5.60
N LEU A 30 28.69 -30.03 -5.85
CA LEU A 30 27.30 -30.44 -6.11
C LEU A 30 26.42 -30.26 -4.86
N ALA A 31 26.92 -30.59 -3.68
CA ALA A 31 26.21 -30.37 -2.42
C ALA A 31 26.02 -28.88 -2.14
N LEU A 32 27.04 -28.04 -2.38
CA LEU A 32 26.93 -26.58 -2.29
C LEU A 32 25.92 -26.03 -3.30
N ALA A 33 25.94 -26.49 -4.54
CA ALA A 33 24.97 -26.10 -5.56
C ALA A 33 23.54 -26.52 -5.17
N ALA A 34 23.35 -27.72 -4.62
CA ALA A 34 22.07 -28.20 -4.13
C ALA A 34 21.57 -27.41 -2.90
N VAL A 35 22.45 -27.09 -1.94
CA VAL A 35 22.13 -26.26 -0.78
C VAL A 35 21.82 -24.83 -1.20
N ALA A 36 22.58 -24.27 -2.14
CA ALA A 36 22.33 -22.93 -2.64
C ALA A 36 21.04 -22.86 -3.49
N TRP A 37 20.73 -23.90 -4.28
CA TRP A 37 19.44 -24.06 -4.95
C TRP A 37 18.29 -24.18 -3.95
N ALA A 38 18.48 -24.96 -2.88
CA ALA A 38 17.51 -25.06 -1.79
C ALA A 38 17.31 -23.71 -1.08
N LEU A 39 18.35 -22.92 -0.84
CA LEU A 39 18.26 -21.58 -0.23
C LEU A 39 17.63 -20.53 -1.16
N VAL A 40 17.79 -20.67 -2.48
CA VAL A 40 17.22 -19.76 -3.49
C VAL A 40 15.74 -20.03 -3.73
N LEU A 41 15.34 -21.30 -3.62
CA LEU A 41 13.94 -21.73 -3.71
C LEU A 41 13.23 -21.71 -2.36
N ALA A 42 13.96 -21.78 -1.25
CA ALA A 42 13.37 -21.66 0.08
C ALA A 42 12.85 -20.24 0.26
N SER A 43 11.55 -20.16 0.46
CA SER A 43 10.89 -18.93 0.88
C SER A 43 11.38 -18.52 2.27
N ALA A 44 12.19 -17.47 2.35
CA ALA A 44 12.49 -16.84 3.63
C ALA A 44 11.35 -15.86 4.00
N PRO A 45 10.92 -15.82 5.26
CA PRO A 45 9.89 -14.87 5.69
C PRO A 45 10.34 -13.42 5.44
N VAL A 46 11.64 -13.13 5.48
CA VAL A 46 12.23 -11.79 5.36
C VAL A 46 12.45 -11.35 3.90
N THR A 47 11.48 -11.56 3.01
CA THR A 47 11.57 -11.10 1.61
C THR A 47 10.78 -9.80 1.38
N GLY A 48 10.89 -9.19 0.19
CA GLY A 48 10.21 -7.93 -0.18
C GLY A 48 8.68 -8.01 -0.19
N PRO A 49 7.93 -6.89 -0.23
CA PRO A 49 6.48 -6.92 -0.46
C PRO A 49 6.14 -7.46 -1.87
N GLN A 50 4.97 -8.05 -2.03
CA GLN A 50 4.45 -8.52 -3.31
C GLN A 50 3.90 -7.34 -4.14
N PRO A 51 4.40 -7.09 -5.36
CA PRO A 51 3.84 -6.09 -6.24
C PRO A 51 2.53 -6.58 -6.87
N MET A 52 1.54 -5.68 -6.96
CA MET A 52 0.32 -5.92 -7.71
C MET A 52 0.51 -5.64 -9.20
N ARG A 53 -0.26 -6.34 -10.03
CA ARG A 53 -0.31 -6.10 -11.47
C ARG A 53 -1.24 -4.93 -11.76
N TRP A 54 -0.65 -3.83 -12.22
CA TRP A 54 -1.40 -2.64 -12.63
C TRP A 54 -2.12 -2.84 -13.96
N GLN A 55 -3.35 -2.35 -14.05
CA GLN A 55 -4.23 -2.44 -15.21
C GLN A 55 -4.97 -1.12 -15.42
N ARG A 56 -5.17 -0.77 -16.69
CA ARG A 56 -6.06 0.30 -17.13
C ARG A 56 -7.52 -0.09 -16.95
N ALA A 57 -8.42 0.86 -17.18
CA ALA A 57 -9.86 0.65 -17.06
C ALA A 57 -10.41 -0.42 -18.02
N ASP A 58 -9.78 -0.59 -19.19
CA ASP A 58 -10.12 -1.64 -20.17
C ASP A 58 -9.49 -3.00 -19.82
N GLY A 59 -8.77 -3.11 -18.70
CA GLY A 59 -8.06 -4.30 -18.26
C GLY A 59 -6.70 -4.53 -18.94
N SER A 60 -6.31 -3.68 -19.89
CA SER A 60 -5.01 -3.76 -20.55
C SER A 60 -3.87 -3.35 -19.60
N PRO A 61 -2.64 -3.86 -19.79
CA PRO A 61 -1.50 -3.40 -19.03
C PRO A 61 -1.21 -1.91 -19.32
N PRO A 62 -0.67 -1.15 -18.36
CA PRO A 62 -0.21 0.22 -18.61
C PRO A 62 0.81 0.24 -19.74
N ALA A 63 0.82 1.33 -20.52
CA ALA A 63 1.85 1.51 -21.54
C ALA A 63 3.23 1.47 -20.86
N PRO A 64 4.22 0.80 -21.46
CA PRO A 64 5.57 0.78 -20.93
C PRO A 64 6.07 2.22 -20.78
N ALA A 65 6.63 2.56 -19.63
CA ALA A 65 7.26 3.84 -19.40
C ALA A 65 8.60 3.78 -20.14
N ASP A 66 8.98 4.87 -20.79
CA ASP A 66 10.21 4.99 -21.57
C ASP A 66 11.51 4.82 -20.74
N ALA A 67 11.44 4.41 -19.47
CA ALA A 67 12.58 4.13 -18.62
C ALA A 67 12.45 2.74 -17.97
N GLY A 68 13.40 1.86 -18.30
CA GLY A 68 13.45 0.48 -17.83
C GLY A 68 13.31 0.35 -16.30
N GLY A 69 12.26 -0.36 -15.88
CA GLY A 69 12.06 -0.74 -14.49
C GLY A 69 10.73 -1.47 -14.31
N TYR A 70 10.77 -2.79 -14.23
CA TYR A 70 9.65 -3.58 -13.69
C TYR A 70 9.71 -3.51 -12.15
N PRO A 71 8.57 -3.52 -11.43
CA PRO A 71 7.21 -3.20 -11.88
C PRO A 71 6.86 -1.74 -11.57
N PHE A 72 5.99 -1.18 -12.39
CA PHE A 72 5.31 0.08 -12.11
C PHE A 72 4.75 0.11 -10.67
N ARG A 73 5.25 1.05 -9.88
CA ARG A 73 4.67 1.45 -8.59
C ARG A 73 3.72 2.60 -8.92
N GLY A 74 2.43 2.27 -9.05
CA GLY A 74 1.40 3.03 -9.77
C GLY A 74 1.02 4.36 -9.12
N CYS A 75 -0.28 4.66 -9.03
CA CYS A 75 -0.82 5.97 -8.66
C CYS A 75 -0.09 6.59 -7.45
N ARG A 76 0.71 7.64 -7.68
CA ARG A 76 1.45 8.35 -6.61
C ARG A 76 0.86 9.71 -6.27
N LEU A 77 -0.33 10.00 -6.76
CA LEU A 77 -0.93 11.30 -6.50
C LEU A 77 -1.44 11.33 -5.06
N ALA A 78 -0.85 12.20 -4.24
CA ALA A 78 -1.43 12.58 -2.97
C ALA A 78 -2.56 13.58 -3.25
N ASP A 79 -3.80 13.09 -3.36
CA ASP A 79 -4.96 13.93 -3.17
C ASP A 79 -4.94 14.42 -1.72
N VAL A 80 -4.89 15.74 -1.51
CA VAL A 80 -4.79 16.40 -0.20
C VAL A 80 -6.08 16.23 0.62
N GLN A 81 -7.02 15.40 0.20
CA GLN A 81 -8.17 14.99 1.00
C GLN A 81 -8.31 13.46 1.15
N LEU A 82 -7.55 12.68 0.38
CA LEU A 82 -7.61 11.22 0.36
C LEU A 82 -6.29 10.60 -0.13
N ASP A 83 -5.56 9.94 0.75
CA ASP A 83 -4.43 9.11 0.33
C ASP A 83 -4.91 7.71 -0.08
N MET A 84 -5.70 7.06 0.78
CA MET A 84 -6.21 5.72 0.55
C MET A 84 -7.44 5.44 1.41
N ALA A 85 -8.40 4.66 0.89
CA ALA A 85 -9.56 4.21 1.65
C ALA A 85 -9.76 2.70 1.52
N LEU A 86 -10.03 1.99 2.62
CA LEU A 86 -10.42 0.59 2.56
C LEU A 86 -11.89 0.45 2.20
N TRP A 87 -12.15 -0.44 1.26
CA TRP A 87 -13.51 -0.73 0.81
C TRP A 87 -13.58 -2.16 0.24
N ASN A 88 -14.56 -2.93 0.70
CA ASN A 88 -14.83 -4.30 0.23
C ASN A 88 -13.58 -5.21 0.26
N GLY A 89 -12.77 -5.13 1.32
CA GLY A 89 -11.58 -5.97 1.48
C GLY A 89 -10.39 -5.61 0.57
N GLY A 90 -10.49 -4.53 -0.20
CA GLY A 90 -9.39 -3.92 -0.95
C GLY A 90 -9.14 -2.47 -0.53
N ALA A 91 -8.37 -1.74 -1.32
CA ALA A 91 -8.11 -0.33 -1.13
C ALA A 91 -8.45 0.50 -2.38
N ILE A 92 -9.05 1.67 -2.17
CA ILE A 92 -9.32 2.67 -3.19
C ILE A 92 -8.25 3.75 -3.06
N VAL A 93 -7.63 4.09 -4.18
CA VAL A 93 -6.63 5.16 -4.26
C VAL A 93 -6.97 6.11 -5.40
N PRO A 94 -6.92 7.44 -5.18
CA PRO A 94 -7.01 8.38 -6.27
C PRO A 94 -5.80 8.22 -7.19
N CYS A 95 -6.05 8.36 -8.49
CA CYS A 95 -5.06 8.10 -9.51
C CYS A 95 -5.01 9.21 -10.54
N HIS A 96 -3.78 9.60 -10.87
CA HIS A 96 -3.46 10.41 -12.03
C HIS A 96 -2.07 10.00 -12.48
N ASP A 97 -2.00 9.18 -13.52
CA ASP A 97 -0.75 8.66 -14.05
C ASP A 97 -0.83 8.61 -15.59
N PRO A 98 0.16 9.11 -16.34
CA PRO A 98 0.11 9.12 -17.80
C PRO A 98 -0.03 7.75 -18.45
N ALA A 99 0.46 6.68 -17.80
CA ALA A 99 0.38 5.33 -18.32
C ALA A 99 -0.95 4.64 -17.99
N LEU A 100 -1.63 5.04 -16.92
CA LEU A 100 -2.89 4.44 -16.44
C LEU A 100 -4.14 5.26 -16.77
N GLY A 101 -4.06 6.58 -16.66
CA GLY A 101 -5.18 7.53 -16.74
C GLY A 101 -5.48 8.23 -15.40
N SER A 102 -6.61 8.94 -15.38
CA SER A 102 -7.10 9.70 -14.21
C SER A 102 -8.38 9.08 -13.64
N GLY A 103 -8.55 9.10 -12.33
CA GLY A 103 -9.76 8.60 -11.64
C GLY A 103 -9.44 7.93 -10.31
N TRP A 104 -10.07 6.80 -10.02
CA TRP A 104 -9.80 6.00 -8.82
C TRP A 104 -9.46 4.56 -9.17
N ALA A 105 -8.36 4.08 -8.61
CA ALA A 105 -7.92 2.71 -8.74
C ALA A 105 -8.38 1.87 -7.54
N PHE A 106 -8.66 0.60 -7.80
CA PHE A 106 -8.95 -0.40 -6.78
C PHE A 106 -7.78 -1.39 -6.70
N LEU A 107 -7.19 -1.47 -5.52
CA LEU A 107 -6.12 -2.40 -5.14
C LEU A 107 -6.75 -3.62 -4.49
N ASP A 108 -6.66 -4.76 -5.16
CA ASP A 108 -7.10 -6.06 -4.67
C ASP A 108 -5.86 -6.90 -4.30
N PRO A 109 -5.45 -6.91 -3.03
CA PRO A 109 -4.28 -7.67 -2.61
C PRO A 109 -4.48 -9.19 -2.74
N ARG A 110 -5.73 -9.68 -2.67
CA ARG A 110 -6.03 -11.11 -2.80
C ARG A 110 -5.81 -11.60 -4.22
N ARG A 111 -6.27 -10.81 -5.20
CA ARG A 111 -6.04 -11.09 -6.64
C ARG A 111 -4.68 -10.62 -7.12
N ARG A 112 -3.95 -9.83 -6.31
CA ARG A 112 -2.70 -9.15 -6.66
C ARG A 112 -2.85 -8.28 -7.89
N THR A 113 -3.95 -7.54 -7.97
CA THR A 113 -4.30 -6.67 -9.09
C THR A 113 -4.59 -5.27 -8.60
N ALA A 114 -4.12 -4.28 -9.34
CA ALA A 114 -4.41 -2.88 -9.14
C ALA A 114 -5.03 -2.35 -10.43
N THR A 115 -6.29 -1.96 -10.41
CA THR A 115 -7.02 -1.59 -11.65
C THR A 115 -7.54 -0.17 -11.53
N LEU A 116 -7.31 0.69 -12.53
CA LEU A 116 -8.03 1.96 -12.66
C LEU A 116 -9.50 1.66 -12.95
N ARG A 117 -10.28 1.46 -11.89
CA ARG A 117 -11.63 0.89 -12.00
C ARG A 117 -12.68 1.94 -12.34
N TRP A 118 -12.46 3.17 -11.89
CA TRP A 118 -13.39 4.28 -12.11
C TRP A 118 -12.65 5.41 -12.83
N PRO A 119 -12.43 5.28 -14.16
CA PRO A 119 -11.73 6.28 -14.95
C PRO A 119 -12.59 7.54 -15.10
N LEU A 120 -11.93 8.68 -15.22
CA LEU A 120 -12.53 9.93 -15.67
C LEU A 120 -12.29 10.09 -17.18
N ALA A 121 -13.25 10.69 -17.87
CA ALA A 121 -13.21 10.86 -19.32
C ALA A 121 -12.19 11.89 -19.82
N ASP A 122 -11.57 12.67 -18.93
CA ASP A 122 -10.59 13.71 -19.28
C ASP A 122 -9.22 13.39 -18.69
N ASP A 123 -8.23 13.34 -19.56
CA ASP A 123 -6.90 12.74 -19.30
C ASP A 123 -5.95 13.66 -18.51
N GLY A 124 -6.32 14.93 -18.32
CA GLY A 124 -5.39 15.98 -17.89
C GLY A 124 -5.43 16.37 -16.42
N GLU A 125 -6.44 15.96 -15.65
CA GLU A 125 -6.64 16.52 -14.31
C GLU A 125 -6.77 15.48 -13.21
N ALA A 126 -6.01 15.70 -12.15
CA ALA A 126 -6.11 14.96 -10.91
C ALA A 126 -7.46 15.26 -10.21
N PRO A 127 -8.25 14.23 -9.86
CA PRO A 127 -9.44 14.44 -9.05
C PRO A 127 -9.04 14.85 -7.63
N LEU A 128 -9.77 15.82 -7.07
CA LEU A 128 -9.75 16.14 -5.64
C LEU A 128 -11.01 15.54 -5.00
N THR A 129 -10.86 14.49 -4.21
CA THR A 129 -11.98 13.77 -3.59
C THR A 129 -12.55 14.58 -2.43
N LEU A 130 -13.78 15.05 -2.56
CA LEU A 130 -14.50 15.83 -1.54
C LEU A 130 -15.24 14.93 -0.54
N GLY A 131 -15.67 13.76 -0.99
CA GLY A 131 -16.54 12.89 -0.21
C GLY A 131 -16.63 11.46 -0.74
N LEU A 132 -16.76 10.52 0.20
CA LEU A 132 -17.03 9.09 -0.04
C LEU A 132 -18.27 8.71 0.75
N SER A 133 -19.29 8.12 0.14
CA SER A 133 -20.49 7.67 0.87
C SER A 133 -20.87 6.24 0.46
N PRO A 134 -20.62 5.22 1.30
CA PRO A 134 -20.99 3.85 1.01
C PRO A 134 -22.51 3.70 0.99
N GLY A 135 -22.97 3.02 -0.03
CA GLY A 135 -24.37 2.78 -0.30
C GLY A 135 -24.74 1.30 -0.29
N PRO A 136 -26.03 1.01 -0.45
CA PRO A 136 -26.52 -0.36 -0.57
C PRO A 136 -25.90 -1.07 -1.78
N GLY A 137 -25.85 -2.40 -1.70
CA GLY A 137 -25.39 -3.24 -2.81
C GLY A 137 -23.92 -3.05 -3.18
N ARG A 138 -23.05 -2.70 -2.22
CA ARG A 138 -21.62 -2.41 -2.46
C ARG A 138 -21.43 -1.29 -3.48
N ARG A 139 -22.29 -0.28 -3.43
CA ARG A 139 -22.12 0.97 -4.17
C ARG A 139 -21.34 1.95 -3.32
N LEU A 140 -20.62 2.86 -3.97
CA LEU A 140 -19.90 3.94 -3.32
C LEU A 140 -20.13 5.24 -4.08
N ALA A 141 -20.69 6.25 -3.43
CA ALA A 141 -20.74 7.57 -4.01
C ALA A 141 -19.36 8.23 -3.89
N LEU A 142 -18.81 8.66 -5.01
CA LEU A 142 -17.57 9.45 -5.12
C LEU A 142 -17.96 10.88 -5.46
N VAL A 143 -17.78 11.80 -4.51
CA VAL A 143 -17.96 13.24 -4.72
C VAL A 143 -16.59 13.87 -4.84
N PHE A 144 -16.35 14.61 -5.92
CA PHE A 144 -15.02 15.12 -6.23
C PHE A 144 -15.08 16.46 -6.97
N GLN A 145 -13.96 17.15 -7.01
CA GLN A 145 -13.76 18.38 -7.75
C GLN A 145 -12.65 18.17 -8.78
N ARG A 146 -12.78 18.82 -9.93
CA ARG A 146 -11.68 18.96 -10.89
C ARG A 146 -10.91 20.24 -10.59
N ALA A 147 -9.59 20.14 -10.53
CA ALA A 147 -8.74 21.20 -10.00
C ALA A 147 -8.85 22.53 -10.79
N VAL A 148 -9.08 22.47 -12.11
CA VAL A 148 -9.13 23.68 -12.96
C VAL A 148 -10.55 24.20 -13.14
N GLU A 149 -11.53 23.30 -13.34
CA GLU A 149 -12.94 23.72 -13.51
C GLU A 149 -13.53 24.32 -12.24
N GLY A 150 -13.08 23.85 -11.07
CA GLY A 150 -13.67 24.22 -9.79
C GLY A 150 -15.12 23.75 -9.60
N ASP A 151 -15.67 23.02 -10.57
CA ASP A 151 -16.97 22.37 -10.51
C ASP A 151 -16.85 21.05 -9.74
N ALA A 152 -17.88 20.75 -8.94
CA ALA A 152 -18.00 19.47 -8.28
C ALA A 152 -18.77 18.48 -9.16
N PHE A 153 -18.48 17.21 -8.96
CA PHE A 153 -19.07 16.07 -9.65
C PHE A 153 -19.43 15.00 -8.63
N VAL A 154 -20.39 14.16 -8.99
CA VAL A 154 -20.69 12.92 -8.26
C VAL A 154 -20.82 11.76 -9.22
N GLY A 155 -20.13 10.66 -8.93
CA GLY A 155 -20.36 9.38 -9.59
C GLY A 155 -20.71 8.30 -8.57
N ILE A 156 -21.40 7.25 -9.01
CA ILE A 156 -21.68 6.07 -8.17
C ILE A 156 -20.79 4.93 -8.68
N ALA A 157 -19.78 4.61 -7.91
CA ALA A 157 -18.88 3.48 -8.12
C ALA A 157 -19.59 2.16 -7.78
N GLY A 158 -19.51 1.20 -8.70
CA GLY A 158 -19.88 -0.20 -8.50
C GLY A 158 -18.66 -1.12 -8.55
N ALA A 159 -18.88 -2.43 -8.42
CA ALA A 159 -17.81 -3.43 -8.29
C ALA A 159 -16.89 -3.53 -9.51
N ASP A 160 -17.42 -3.33 -10.73
CA ASP A 160 -16.71 -3.52 -12.01
C ASP A 160 -16.56 -2.22 -12.82
N GLY A 161 -16.94 -1.08 -12.25
CA GLY A 161 -16.91 0.22 -12.94
C GLY A 161 -17.93 1.20 -12.38
N TRP A 162 -18.26 2.23 -13.16
CA TRP A 162 -19.30 3.19 -12.78
C TRP A 162 -20.68 2.53 -12.86
N ALA A 163 -21.38 2.42 -11.73
CA ALA A 163 -22.80 2.07 -11.71
C ALA A 163 -23.65 3.24 -12.20
N ARG A 164 -23.21 4.48 -11.91
CA ARG A 164 -23.68 5.71 -12.54
C ARG A 164 -22.48 6.57 -12.86
N ALA A 165 -22.34 6.95 -14.13
CA ALA A 165 -21.24 7.80 -14.59
C ALA A 165 -21.24 9.15 -13.84
N PRO A 166 -20.07 9.79 -13.69
CA PRO A 166 -19.99 11.09 -13.02
C PRO A 166 -20.88 12.15 -13.66
N GLU A 167 -21.68 12.81 -12.83
CA GLU A 167 -22.57 13.88 -13.23
C GLU A 167 -22.11 15.22 -12.60
N LYS A 168 -22.18 16.30 -13.38
CA LYS A 168 -21.77 17.63 -12.95
C LYS A 168 -22.77 18.23 -11.96
N LEU A 169 -22.29 18.60 -10.77
CA LEU A 169 -23.05 19.33 -9.75
C LEU A 169 -22.94 20.85 -9.93
N GLY A 170 -21.92 21.31 -10.66
CA GLY A 170 -21.58 22.73 -10.85
C GLY A 170 -20.70 23.27 -9.71
N ARG A 171 -20.52 24.58 -9.67
CA ARG A 171 -19.73 25.24 -8.63
C ARG A 171 -20.52 25.22 -7.32
N VAL A 172 -20.20 24.25 -6.47
CA VAL A 172 -20.88 24.03 -5.20
C VAL A 172 -19.86 23.75 -4.10
N ARG A 173 -20.21 24.12 -2.87
CA ARG A 173 -19.58 23.60 -1.66
C ARG A 173 -20.33 22.36 -1.21
N TYR A 174 -19.63 21.23 -1.19
CA TYR A 174 -20.15 19.98 -0.65
C TYR A 174 -20.23 20.05 0.89
N LEU A 175 -21.39 19.67 1.45
CA LEU A 175 -21.61 19.58 2.90
C LEU A 175 -21.61 18.13 3.39
N ALA A 176 -22.47 17.29 2.81
CA ALA A 176 -22.70 15.91 3.25
C ALA A 176 -23.40 15.06 2.19
N ALA A 177 -23.32 13.74 2.33
CA ALA A 177 -24.01 12.74 1.52
C ALA A 177 -24.65 11.67 2.40
N ALA A 178 -25.83 11.20 2.02
CA ALA A 178 -26.52 10.12 2.70
C ALA A 178 -27.33 9.27 1.72
N TRP A 179 -27.46 7.97 2.00
CA TRP A 179 -28.34 7.08 1.25
C TRP A 179 -29.70 6.96 1.94
N VAL A 180 -30.77 7.09 1.16
CA VAL A 180 -32.16 6.91 1.59
C VAL A 180 -32.75 5.76 0.78
N GLY A 181 -32.67 4.55 1.35
CA GLY A 181 -32.81 3.34 0.54
C GLY A 181 -31.70 3.30 -0.51
N ASP A 182 -32.06 3.09 -1.78
CA ASP A 182 -31.13 3.09 -2.92
C ASP A 182 -30.87 4.49 -3.52
N ARG A 183 -31.54 5.53 -3.01
CA ARG A 183 -31.35 6.91 -3.48
C ARG A 183 -30.20 7.58 -2.74
N LEU A 184 -29.21 8.09 -3.46
CA LEU A 184 -28.18 8.97 -2.90
C LEU A 184 -28.73 10.40 -2.79
N GLU A 185 -28.60 11.03 -1.64
CA GLU A 185 -28.89 12.45 -1.43
C GLU A 185 -27.61 13.19 -1.05
N LEU A 186 -27.39 14.35 -1.65
CA LEU A 186 -26.27 15.26 -1.37
C LEU A 186 -26.80 16.59 -0.85
N ALA A 187 -26.24 17.07 0.26
CA ALA A 187 -26.43 18.44 0.73
C ALA A 187 -25.29 19.34 0.21
N LEU A 188 -25.65 20.37 -0.54
CA LEU A 188 -24.74 21.24 -1.28
C LEU A 188 -25.09 22.71 -1.08
N VAL A 189 -24.11 23.61 -1.15
CA VAL A 189 -24.35 25.06 -1.24
C VAL A 189 -23.83 25.58 -2.58
N PRO A 190 -24.67 26.18 -3.44
CA PRO A 190 -24.20 26.80 -4.67
C PRO A 190 -23.19 27.92 -4.40
N LEU A 191 -22.07 27.92 -5.13
CA LEU A 191 -21.12 29.01 -5.13
C LEU A 191 -21.60 30.07 -6.14
N THR A 192 -21.68 31.32 -5.71
CA THR A 192 -22.08 32.44 -6.57
C THR A 192 -20.93 33.43 -6.68
N GLY A 193 -20.92 34.28 -7.71
CA GLY A 193 -19.86 35.28 -7.87
C GLY A 193 -19.73 36.26 -6.68
N GLN A 194 -20.78 36.44 -5.89
CA GLN A 194 -20.80 37.26 -4.67
C GLN A 194 -20.35 36.51 -3.41
N ASP A 195 -20.34 35.17 -3.46
CA ASP A 195 -19.87 34.31 -2.39
C ASP A 195 -19.09 33.10 -2.95
N PRO A 196 -17.81 33.31 -3.31
CA PRO A 196 -16.99 32.29 -3.98
C PRO A 196 -16.63 31.11 -3.06
N HIS A 197 -16.88 31.23 -1.76
CA HIS A 197 -16.56 30.20 -0.76
C HIS A 197 -17.81 29.49 -0.21
N GLY A 198 -19.01 29.89 -0.65
CA GLY A 198 -20.27 29.30 -0.18
C GLY A 198 -20.40 29.44 1.33
N LEU A 199 -20.05 30.60 1.87
CA LEU A 199 -20.22 30.97 3.27
C LEU A 199 -21.65 31.41 3.57
N ARG A 200 -22.46 31.70 2.56
CA ARG A 200 -23.86 32.11 2.62
C ARG A 200 -24.65 31.52 1.45
N GLY A 201 -25.93 31.28 1.68
CA GLY A 201 -26.86 30.89 0.63
C GLY A 201 -27.71 29.65 0.97
N PRO A 202 -28.72 29.37 0.13
CA PRO A 202 -29.64 28.26 0.38
C PRO A 202 -28.94 26.93 0.20
N VAL A 203 -29.22 25.98 1.11
CA VAL A 203 -28.76 24.61 0.94
C VAL A 203 -29.64 23.93 -0.11
N LYS A 204 -29.02 23.29 -1.10
CA LYS A 204 -29.70 22.42 -2.05
C LYS A 204 -29.50 20.98 -1.62
N VAL A 205 -30.57 20.21 -1.67
CA VAL A 205 -30.50 18.75 -1.62
C VAL A 205 -30.71 18.20 -3.01
N VAL A 206 -29.72 17.48 -3.51
CA VAL A 206 -29.74 16.84 -4.82
C VAL A 206 -29.81 15.33 -4.61
N GLY A 207 -30.87 14.72 -5.12
CA GLY A 207 -31.12 13.28 -5.08
C GLY A 207 -30.76 12.61 -6.40
N PHE A 208 -30.18 11.42 -6.32
CA PHE A 208 -29.82 10.55 -7.43
C PHE A 208 -30.46 9.19 -7.20
N ASP A 209 -31.45 8.85 -8.03
CA ASP A 209 -32.10 7.54 -8.07
C ASP A 209 -32.10 6.99 -9.50
N ASP A 210 -32.72 5.81 -9.71
CA ASP A 210 -32.85 5.19 -11.03
C ASP A 210 -33.70 6.02 -12.00
N ALA A 211 -34.57 6.90 -11.49
CA ALA A 211 -35.41 7.79 -12.29
C ALA A 211 -34.68 9.07 -12.74
N GLY A 212 -33.51 9.37 -12.17
CA GLY A 212 -32.64 10.45 -12.62
C GLY A 212 -32.14 11.33 -11.48
N ARG A 213 -31.96 12.62 -11.78
CA ARG A 213 -31.57 13.65 -10.79
C ARG A 213 -32.82 14.43 -10.37
N GLN A 214 -32.98 14.60 -9.07
CA GLN A 214 -34.03 15.42 -8.47
C GLN A 214 -33.38 16.49 -7.61
N GLU A 215 -33.83 17.73 -7.75
CA GLU A 215 -33.33 18.84 -6.93
C GLU A 215 -34.45 19.42 -6.08
N ARG A 216 -34.11 19.74 -4.84
CA ARG A 216 -34.97 20.53 -3.97
C ARG A 216 -34.12 21.47 -3.12
N ILE A 217 -34.70 22.60 -2.74
CA ILE A 217 -34.05 23.54 -1.84
C ILE A 217 -34.41 23.13 -0.42
N ALA A 218 -33.42 22.63 0.32
CA ALA A 218 -33.56 22.38 1.73
C ALA A 218 -33.31 23.71 2.46
N VAL A 219 -34.28 24.15 3.26
CA VAL A 219 -34.14 25.28 4.17
C VAL A 219 -34.17 26.70 3.55
N ARG A 220 -35.17 27.48 4.02
CA ARG A 220 -35.16 28.97 4.13
C ARG A 220 -34.89 29.37 5.60
N ALA A 221 -33.73 29.03 6.17
CA ALA A 221 -33.47 29.28 7.60
C ALA A 221 -33.27 30.77 7.91
N CYS A 222 -32.76 31.53 6.95
CA CYS A 222 -33.12 32.92 6.65
C CYS A 222 -32.77 33.16 5.17
N GLY A 223 -32.97 34.37 4.63
CA GLY A 223 -32.81 34.65 3.19
C GLY A 223 -31.41 34.40 2.61
N ALA A 224 -31.08 35.04 1.48
CA ALA A 224 -29.79 34.89 0.80
C ALA A 224 -28.55 35.17 1.68
N ASP A 225 -28.72 35.87 2.80
CA ASP A 225 -27.64 36.30 3.71
C ASP A 225 -27.33 35.34 4.86
N CYS A 226 -28.01 34.20 4.95
CA CYS A 226 -27.80 33.28 6.07
C CYS A 226 -26.46 32.55 5.96
N PRO A 227 -25.70 32.41 7.07
CA PRO A 227 -24.43 31.69 7.07
C PRO A 227 -24.66 30.20 6.75
N THR A 228 -23.81 29.66 5.88
CA THR A 228 -23.80 28.25 5.53
C THR A 228 -23.58 27.39 6.77
N PRO A 229 -24.44 26.39 7.02
CA PRO A 229 -24.26 25.52 8.16
C PRO A 229 -22.95 24.70 8.02
N PRO A 230 -22.09 24.67 9.04
CA PRO A 230 -20.86 23.89 9.08
C PRO A 230 -21.12 22.38 9.10
N ILE A 231 -22.28 21.99 9.63
CA ILE A 231 -22.67 20.60 9.91
C ILE A 231 -23.98 20.32 9.19
N ALA A 232 -24.01 19.25 8.40
CA ALA A 232 -25.21 18.74 7.77
C ALA A 232 -25.24 17.21 7.94
N TYR A 233 -26.37 16.66 8.39
CA TYR A 233 -26.51 15.21 8.51
C TYR A 233 -27.95 14.77 8.30
N ARG A 234 -28.11 13.47 8.06
CA ARG A 234 -29.40 12.84 7.88
C ARG A 234 -29.89 12.32 9.23
N ALA A 235 -31.07 12.75 9.67
CA ALA A 235 -31.73 12.28 10.89
C ALA A 235 -33.05 11.59 10.50
N GLY A 236 -32.99 10.29 10.24
CA GLY A 236 -34.11 9.53 9.70
C GLY A 236 -34.55 10.06 8.33
N ALA A 237 -35.80 10.54 8.23
CA ALA A 237 -36.41 11.00 6.98
C ALA A 237 -36.17 12.50 6.64
N ARG A 238 -35.34 13.22 7.40
CA ARG A 238 -35.06 14.65 7.17
C ARG A 238 -33.58 15.00 7.28
N TRP A 239 -33.14 15.99 6.51
CA TRP A 239 -31.84 16.61 6.71
C TRP A 239 -31.89 17.55 7.90
N VAL A 240 -30.81 17.62 8.66
CA VAL A 240 -30.62 18.55 9.77
C VAL A 240 -29.35 19.34 9.53
N PHE A 241 -29.45 20.65 9.75
CA PHE A 241 -28.38 21.62 9.55
C PHE A 241 -28.12 22.35 10.86
N GLU A 242 -26.88 22.31 11.32
CA GLU A 242 -26.49 22.92 12.60
C GLU A 242 -25.48 24.03 12.40
N TYR A 243 -25.68 25.12 13.14
CA TYR A 243 -24.78 26.26 13.21
C TYR A 243 -24.85 26.89 14.61
N ALA A 244 -23.69 27.08 15.24
CA ALA A 244 -23.55 27.80 16.51
C ALA A 244 -24.54 27.34 17.60
N GLY A 245 -24.71 26.03 17.76
CA GLY A 245 -25.62 25.45 18.75
C GLY A 245 -27.11 25.57 18.45
N ARG A 246 -27.48 25.93 17.23
CA ARG A 246 -28.87 25.88 16.74
C ARG A 246 -28.95 24.86 15.61
N ALA A 247 -30.02 24.07 15.60
CA ALA A 247 -30.28 23.12 14.53
C ALA A 247 -31.67 23.36 13.93
N ARG A 248 -31.75 23.23 12.61
CA ARG A 248 -33.00 23.23 11.88
C ARG A 248 -33.05 22.02 10.97
N ALA A 249 -34.22 21.42 10.89
CA ALA A 249 -34.46 20.39 9.90
C ALA A 249 -34.75 21.00 8.52
N GLU A 250 -34.81 20.14 7.51
CA GLU A 250 -34.99 20.45 6.10
C GLU A 250 -36.18 21.38 5.81
N GLY A 251 -37.29 21.21 6.54
CA GLY A 251 -38.49 22.05 6.46
C GLY A 251 -38.35 23.42 7.13
N GLY A 252 -37.21 23.70 7.76
CA GLY A 252 -36.91 24.94 8.48
C GLY A 252 -37.35 24.92 9.95
N GLU A 253 -38.00 23.86 10.41
CA GLU A 253 -38.42 23.71 11.80
C GLU A 253 -37.21 23.59 12.74
N PRO A 254 -37.24 24.25 13.91
CA PRO A 254 -36.18 24.10 14.89
C PRO A 254 -36.18 22.67 15.45
N VAL A 255 -34.99 22.10 15.59
CA VAL A 255 -34.78 20.79 16.21
C VAL A 255 -33.67 20.88 17.25
N ALA A 256 -33.61 19.91 18.16
CA ALA A 256 -32.53 19.82 19.12
C ALA A 256 -31.20 19.56 18.39
N PRO A 257 -30.15 20.36 18.63
CA PRO A 257 -28.84 20.13 18.03
C PRO A 257 -28.16 18.89 18.63
N ALA A 258 -27.48 18.12 17.81
CA ALA A 258 -26.58 17.05 18.21
C ALA A 258 -25.26 17.60 18.79
N PHE A 259 -24.83 18.79 18.35
CA PHE A 259 -23.59 19.44 18.80
C PHE A 259 -23.85 20.88 19.31
N PRO A 260 -24.52 21.05 20.46
CA PRO A 260 -24.80 22.37 21.01
C PRO A 260 -23.51 23.16 21.32
N GLY A 261 -23.48 24.44 20.95
CA GLY A 261 -22.43 25.39 21.33
C GLY A 261 -21.11 25.28 20.57
N ARG A 262 -21.06 24.51 19.49
CA ARG A 262 -19.83 24.25 18.74
C ARG A 262 -19.80 24.97 17.38
N THR A 263 -18.68 25.61 17.05
CA THR A 263 -18.43 26.24 15.73
C THR A 263 -17.49 25.41 14.85
N LEU A 264 -17.37 25.74 13.56
CA LEU A 264 -16.44 25.08 12.63
C LEU A 264 -14.97 25.13 13.12
N GLU A 265 -14.62 26.12 13.94
CA GLU A 265 -13.30 26.30 14.55
C GLU A 265 -13.16 25.53 15.89
N ASP A 266 -14.26 25.34 16.64
CA ASP A 266 -14.29 24.57 17.90
C ASP A 266 -14.39 23.06 17.70
N LEU A 267 -14.53 22.61 16.45
CA LEU A 267 -14.89 21.25 16.11
C LEU A 267 -13.75 20.52 15.42
N ASP A 268 -12.94 19.87 16.26
CA ASP A 268 -12.41 18.55 15.96
C ASP A 268 -13.59 17.55 15.80
N LEU A 269 -14.59 17.78 14.93
CA LEU A 269 -15.63 16.81 14.54
C LEU A 269 -15.18 16.03 13.33
N ASP A 270 -15.39 14.72 13.35
CA ASP A 270 -15.17 13.90 12.18
C ASP A 270 -16.40 13.90 11.26
N LEU A 271 -16.39 14.78 10.25
CA LEU A 271 -17.45 14.88 9.24
C LEU A 271 -17.40 13.75 8.20
N VAL A 272 -16.44 12.84 8.30
CA VAL A 272 -16.29 11.68 7.39
C VAL A 272 -17.51 10.77 7.42
N ALA A 273 -18.13 10.62 8.58
CA ALA A 273 -19.33 9.83 8.70
C ALA A 273 -20.57 10.46 8.03
N GLN A 274 -20.50 11.75 7.66
CA GLN A 274 -21.47 12.43 6.77
C GLN A 274 -21.12 12.28 5.28
N GLY A 275 -20.17 11.41 4.95
CA GLY A 275 -19.66 11.25 3.61
C GLY A 275 -18.56 12.23 3.22
N ARG A 276 -18.02 13.05 4.14
CA ARG A 276 -17.09 14.14 3.81
C ARG A 276 -15.65 13.89 4.22
N LEU A 277 -14.74 13.91 3.24
CA LEU A 277 -13.31 13.79 3.49
C LEU A 277 -12.74 15.20 3.68
N ARG A 278 -12.65 15.71 4.91
CA ARG A 278 -11.93 16.97 5.16
C ARG A 278 -10.86 16.78 6.22
N SER A 279 -9.62 17.08 5.88
CA SER A 279 -8.63 17.44 6.90
C SER A 279 -9.07 18.75 7.56
N PRO A 280 -9.14 18.86 8.89
CA PRO A 280 -9.26 20.16 9.53
C PRO A 280 -8.02 20.96 9.15
N ILE A 281 -8.19 21.94 8.27
CA ILE A 281 -7.16 22.92 7.93
C ILE A 281 -6.96 23.76 9.19
N GLY A 282 -6.14 23.26 10.10
CA GLY A 282 -5.98 23.80 11.44
C GLY A 282 -5.12 22.86 12.27
N LEU A 283 -3.91 23.31 12.57
CA LEU A 283 -2.95 22.74 13.52
C LEU A 283 -3.60 22.49 14.88
N SER A 284 -4.33 21.39 15.02
CA SER A 284 -4.74 20.84 16.29
C SER A 284 -4.04 19.49 16.43
N LEU A 285 -2.94 19.49 17.19
CA LEU A 285 -2.48 18.29 17.91
C LEU A 285 -3.54 17.98 18.97
N GLY A 286 -4.73 17.58 18.53
CA GLY A 286 -5.95 17.51 19.33
C GLY A 286 -6.24 16.09 19.80
N ARG A 287 -6.55 15.99 21.09
CA ARG A 287 -6.86 14.78 21.87
C ARG A 287 -7.87 13.87 21.17
N GLY A 288 -7.71 12.56 21.35
CA GLY A 288 -8.51 11.50 20.71
C GLY A 288 -9.96 11.39 21.14
N ASP A 289 -10.68 12.50 21.33
CA ASP A 289 -12.09 12.52 21.74
C ASP A 289 -13.00 13.21 20.69
N THR A 290 -12.55 13.26 19.43
CA THR A 290 -13.32 13.82 18.32
C THR A 290 -14.64 13.05 18.16
N PRO A 291 -15.80 13.70 18.36
CA PRO A 291 -17.09 13.08 18.05
C PRO A 291 -17.27 12.93 16.54
N ALA A 292 -17.85 11.82 16.08
CA ALA A 292 -18.32 11.62 14.70
C ALA A 292 -19.86 11.56 14.67
N ILE A 293 -20.49 11.78 13.50
CA ILE A 293 -21.95 11.58 13.33
C ILE A 293 -22.21 10.24 12.65
N GLY A 294 -22.78 9.26 13.35
CA GLY A 294 -23.20 8.00 12.75
C GLY A 294 -24.24 8.16 11.63
N ALA A 295 -24.42 7.12 10.82
CA ALA A 295 -25.42 7.11 9.74
C ALA A 295 -26.86 7.34 10.23
N ASP A 296 -27.13 7.11 11.52
CA ASP A 296 -28.41 7.38 12.18
C ASP A 296 -28.58 8.84 12.65
N GLY A 297 -27.58 9.69 12.39
CA GLY A 297 -27.54 11.08 12.79
C GLY A 297 -27.13 11.30 14.25
N LYS A 298 -26.67 10.26 14.97
CA LYS A 298 -26.27 10.38 16.38
C LYS A 298 -24.77 10.53 16.55
N PRO A 299 -24.30 11.27 17.59
CA PRO A 299 -22.90 11.32 17.93
C PRO A 299 -22.37 9.92 18.30
N THR A 300 -21.22 9.56 17.75
CA THR A 300 -20.42 8.41 18.15
C THR A 300 -19.08 8.89 18.66
N LEU A 301 -18.63 8.40 19.82
CA LEU A 301 -17.30 8.69 20.36
C LEU A 301 -16.24 8.00 19.49
N ALA A 302 -15.23 8.73 18.99
CA ALA A 302 -14.25 8.18 18.06
C ALA A 302 -12.79 8.35 18.50
N ALA A 303 -12.03 7.29 18.14
CA ALA A 303 -10.62 6.99 18.34
C ALA A 303 -10.16 6.74 19.80
N PRO A 304 -9.43 5.64 20.09
CA PRO A 304 -8.73 5.53 21.36
C PRO A 304 -7.63 6.60 21.44
N ALA A 305 -7.39 7.15 22.64
CA ALA A 305 -6.33 8.12 22.86
C ALA A 305 -4.96 7.55 22.46
N PRO A 306 -4.07 8.38 21.88
CA PRO A 306 -2.65 8.04 21.78
C PRO A 306 -2.05 7.83 23.17
N TRP A 307 -0.93 7.13 23.21
CA TRP A 307 -0.22 6.75 24.42
C TRP A 307 0.96 7.72 24.57
N ASP A 308 1.53 7.83 25.76
CA ASP A 308 2.63 8.78 26.01
C ASP A 308 3.79 8.58 25.02
N GLY A 309 4.20 9.67 24.34
CA GLY A 309 5.30 9.69 23.37
C GLY A 309 4.90 9.49 21.89
N MET A 310 3.72 8.93 21.61
CA MET A 310 3.23 8.72 20.24
C MET A 310 2.50 9.93 19.69
N ARG A 311 2.71 10.23 18.39
CA ARG A 311 2.00 11.31 17.70
C ARG A 311 0.95 10.71 16.80
N THR A 312 -0.30 11.16 16.95
CA THR A 312 -1.33 10.87 15.96
C THR A 312 -0.91 11.48 14.63
N VAL A 313 -0.78 10.65 13.59
CA VAL A 313 -0.54 11.15 12.25
C VAL A 313 -1.90 11.30 11.58
N ARG A 314 -2.28 12.55 11.28
CA ARG A 314 -3.46 12.82 10.45
C ARG A 314 -3.06 12.59 9.00
N GLN A 315 -3.11 11.33 8.57
CA GLN A 315 -3.13 10.95 7.16
C GLN A 315 -4.57 10.69 6.74
N GLU A 316 -4.91 11.09 5.53
CA GLU A 316 -6.26 11.04 4.97
C GLU A 316 -6.62 9.62 4.54
N ARG A 317 -6.77 8.76 5.55
CA ARG A 317 -7.09 7.35 5.42
C ARG A 317 -8.42 7.00 6.08
N PHE A 318 -9.19 6.20 5.36
CA PHE A 318 -10.58 5.91 5.75
C PHE A 318 -10.92 4.43 5.61
N VAL A 319 -11.86 3.95 6.41
CA VAL A 319 -12.56 2.67 6.20
C VAL A 319 -13.97 3.01 5.77
N VAL A 320 -14.45 2.41 4.68
CA VAL A 320 -15.67 2.85 3.98
C VAL A 320 -16.68 1.71 3.82
N ASP A 321 -16.54 0.60 4.53
CA ASP A 321 -17.38 -0.60 4.30
C ASP A 321 -18.87 -0.41 4.65
N VAL A 322 -19.18 0.31 5.73
CA VAL A 322 -20.57 0.52 6.20
C VAL A 322 -20.88 2.00 6.39
N ALA A 323 -19.94 2.73 6.99
CA ALA A 323 -19.93 4.18 7.04
C ALA A 323 -18.47 4.61 6.88
N PRO A 324 -18.19 5.73 6.20
CA PRO A 324 -16.84 6.24 6.14
C PRO A 324 -16.42 6.62 7.56
N GLN A 325 -15.24 6.16 7.96
CA GLN A 325 -14.64 6.47 9.25
C GLN A 325 -13.17 6.79 9.04
N ARG A 326 -12.65 7.81 9.73
CA ARG A 326 -11.19 7.95 9.82
C ARG A 326 -10.60 6.74 10.49
N ARG A 327 -9.50 6.26 9.93
CA ARG A 327 -8.68 5.30 10.64
C ARG A 327 -7.59 6.04 11.38
N ALA A 328 -7.72 6.09 12.71
CA ALA A 328 -6.67 6.64 13.55
C ALA A 328 -5.39 5.79 13.37
N GLN A 329 -4.32 6.45 12.93
CA GLN A 329 -2.98 5.91 12.91
C GLN A 329 -2.10 6.74 13.83
N TRP A 330 -1.27 6.05 14.59
CA TRP A 330 -0.27 6.66 15.45
C TRP A 330 1.09 6.31 14.87
N ALA A 331 1.90 7.32 14.62
CA ALA A 331 3.29 7.10 14.29
C ALA A 331 4.16 7.61 15.41
N GLU A 332 5.25 6.89 15.62
CA GLU A 332 6.38 7.39 16.36
C GLU A 332 7.45 7.75 15.34
N PRO A 333 7.64 9.05 15.02
CA PRO A 333 8.56 9.46 13.96
C PRO A 333 10.01 9.00 14.22
N SER A 334 10.39 8.86 15.51
CA SER A 334 11.69 8.34 15.95
C SER A 334 11.89 6.84 15.66
N LEU A 335 10.81 6.05 15.50
CA LEU A 335 10.89 4.59 15.41
C LEU A 335 10.51 3.99 14.06
N ARG A 336 10.19 4.81 13.06
CA ARG A 336 9.68 4.32 11.78
C ARG A 336 8.53 3.32 11.99
N ALA A 337 7.67 3.57 12.98
CA ALA A 337 6.59 2.68 13.39
C ALA A 337 5.22 3.28 13.13
N ILE A 338 4.26 2.45 12.75
CA ILE A 338 2.84 2.78 12.59
C ILE A 338 2.01 1.80 13.36
N THR A 339 1.11 2.33 14.18
CA THR A 339 0.11 1.56 14.91
C THR A 339 -1.27 1.96 14.44
N GLU A 340 -2.15 0.99 14.22
CA GLU A 340 -3.56 1.26 13.97
C GLU A 340 -4.46 0.16 14.56
N ARG A 341 -5.73 0.50 14.77
CA ARG A 341 -6.73 -0.51 15.09
C ARG A 341 -7.18 -1.22 13.83
N ALA A 342 -7.24 -2.54 13.90
CA ALA A 342 -7.72 -3.41 12.85
C ALA A 342 -8.74 -4.38 13.48
N GLY A 343 -10.03 -4.05 13.34
CA GLY A 343 -11.09 -4.71 14.11
C GLY A 343 -10.90 -4.50 15.62
N ALA A 344 -10.89 -5.60 16.38
CA ALA A 344 -10.66 -5.58 17.83
C ALA A 344 -9.17 -5.52 18.24
N ARG A 345 -8.25 -5.64 17.28
CA ARG A 345 -6.80 -5.75 17.51
C ARG A 345 -6.11 -4.41 17.33
N THR A 346 -4.96 -4.24 17.97
CA THR A 346 -4.07 -3.09 17.78
C THR A 346 -2.80 -3.61 17.14
N LEU A 347 -2.64 -3.35 15.84
CA LEU A 347 -1.50 -3.84 15.08
C LEU A 347 -0.45 -2.74 14.98
N THR A 348 0.79 -3.07 15.35
CA THR A 348 1.94 -2.18 15.23
C THR A 348 2.93 -2.78 14.26
N TRP A 349 3.32 -1.99 13.26
CA TRP A 349 4.38 -2.30 12.32
C TRP A 349 5.52 -1.33 12.50
N TYR A 350 6.75 -1.82 12.44
CA TYR A 350 7.92 -0.95 12.48
C TYR A 350 8.98 -1.43 11.49
N THR A 351 9.80 -0.48 11.07
CA THR A 351 10.92 -0.74 10.17
C THR A 351 12.24 -0.47 10.89
N ASP A 352 13.13 -1.46 10.93
CA ASP A 352 14.46 -1.31 11.50
C ASP A 352 15.40 -0.51 10.58
N GLU A 353 16.67 -0.36 10.99
CA GLU A 353 17.69 0.35 10.21
C GLU A 353 18.07 -0.34 8.90
N ARG A 354 17.74 -1.63 8.74
CA ARG A 354 18.02 -2.47 7.56
C ARG A 354 16.79 -2.62 6.66
N ASP A 355 15.78 -1.80 6.88
CA ASP A 355 14.48 -1.86 6.20
C ASP A 355 13.70 -3.16 6.46
N ARG A 356 14.03 -3.89 7.53
CA ARG A 356 13.27 -5.07 7.94
C ARG A 356 12.04 -4.60 8.70
N VAL A 357 10.95 -5.26 8.37
CA VAL A 357 9.65 -4.94 8.86
C VAL A 357 9.18 -6.02 9.80
N HIS A 358 8.64 -5.58 10.92
CA HIS A 358 8.23 -6.41 12.03
C HIS A 358 6.83 -6.00 12.46
N VAL A 359 6.05 -6.96 12.96
CA VAL A 359 4.64 -6.78 13.29
C VAL A 359 4.32 -7.36 14.66
N THR A 360 3.42 -6.73 15.38
CA THR A 360 2.90 -7.23 16.66
C THR A 360 1.44 -6.83 16.88
N ASP A 361 0.73 -7.64 17.67
CA ASP A 361 -0.60 -7.38 18.21
C ASP A 361 -0.48 -7.08 19.70
N ALA A 362 0.27 -6.03 20.00
CA ALA A 362 0.45 -5.59 21.36
C ALA A 362 0.06 -4.13 21.46
N ARG A 363 -0.45 -3.81 22.63
CA ARG A 363 -0.71 -2.49 23.16
C ARG A 363 0.62 -1.74 23.40
N GLN A 364 1.45 -1.61 22.36
CA GLN A 364 2.82 -1.09 22.37
C GLN A 364 3.83 -1.92 23.20
N PRO A 365 4.69 -2.73 22.55
CA PRO A 365 5.97 -3.08 23.14
C PRO A 365 6.81 -1.79 23.28
N THR A 366 7.66 -1.69 24.31
CA THR A 366 8.69 -0.62 24.35
C THR A 366 9.58 -0.72 23.11
N ILE A 367 10.26 0.37 22.72
CA ILE A 367 11.26 0.39 21.64
C ILE A 367 12.21 -0.80 21.71
N GLU A 368 12.68 -1.09 22.92
CA GLU A 368 13.57 -2.20 23.23
C GLU A 368 12.90 -3.57 22.98
N ALA A 369 11.63 -3.71 23.36
CA ALA A 369 10.86 -4.92 23.07
C ALA A 369 10.48 -5.04 21.59
N MET A 370 10.37 -3.93 20.86
CA MET A 370 10.15 -3.94 19.41
C MET A 370 11.36 -4.55 18.72
N ALA A 371 12.58 -4.10 19.02
CA ALA A 371 13.81 -4.65 18.42
C ALA A 371 13.99 -6.17 18.56
N ALA A 372 13.32 -6.81 19.53
CA ALA A 372 13.34 -8.26 19.74
C ALA A 372 12.31 -9.03 18.89
N LEU A 373 11.40 -8.36 18.18
CA LEU A 373 10.37 -9.00 17.36
C LEU A 373 11.01 -9.67 16.13
N PRO A 374 10.47 -10.82 15.68
CA PRO A 374 10.94 -11.44 14.45
C PRO A 374 10.59 -10.57 13.23
N ALA A 375 11.54 -10.48 12.28
CA ALA A 375 11.29 -9.80 11.01
C ALA A 375 10.36 -10.65 10.14
N VAL A 376 9.34 -10.01 9.59
CA VAL A 376 8.35 -10.66 8.71
C VAL A 376 8.50 -10.26 7.26
N ALA A 377 9.27 -9.21 6.94
CA ALA A 377 9.57 -8.81 5.57
C ALA A 377 10.72 -7.82 5.50
N ARG A 378 11.21 -7.52 4.29
CA ARG A 378 12.02 -6.33 4.00
C ARG A 378 11.19 -5.35 3.18
N TRP A 379 11.20 -4.06 3.48
CA TRP A 379 10.41 -3.08 2.73
C TRP A 379 11.21 -1.81 2.44
N PRO A 380 11.60 -1.55 1.17
CA PRO A 380 12.56 -0.48 0.82
C PRO A 380 12.03 0.95 0.96
N GLN A 381 10.74 1.15 1.26
CA GLN A 381 10.11 2.46 1.44
C GLN A 381 9.46 2.50 2.82
N GLY A 382 9.43 3.65 3.50
CA GLY A 382 8.90 3.76 4.88
C GLY A 382 7.40 3.46 5.00
N LEU A 383 6.92 3.09 6.19
CA LEU A 383 5.54 2.62 6.44
C LEU A 383 4.44 3.67 6.21
N ALA A 384 4.81 4.93 6.05
CA ALA A 384 3.90 6.07 6.10
C ALA A 384 2.77 6.08 5.07
N SER A 385 2.80 5.28 3.99
CA SER A 385 1.74 5.23 2.96
C SER A 385 0.75 4.05 3.11
N ARG A 386 0.75 3.36 4.26
CA ARG A 386 0.21 1.98 4.37
C ARG A 386 -0.98 1.77 5.31
N MET A 387 -1.73 0.70 5.07
CA MET A 387 -2.93 0.36 5.84
C MET A 387 -3.20 -1.15 5.89
N PHE A 388 -3.74 -1.65 7.01
CA PHE A 388 -4.18 -3.04 7.19
C PHE A 388 -5.58 -3.26 6.65
N ALA A 389 -5.74 -3.95 5.53
CA ALA A 389 -7.01 -4.54 5.15
C ALA A 389 -7.22 -5.88 5.88
N SER A 390 -8.41 -6.09 6.46
CA SER A 390 -8.76 -7.39 7.03
C SER A 390 -8.90 -8.42 5.92
N ASP A 391 -8.37 -9.62 6.16
CA ASP A 391 -8.70 -10.79 5.35
C ASP A 391 -9.94 -11.48 5.91
N ASP A 392 -10.76 -12.09 5.05
CA ASP A 392 -11.98 -12.81 5.46
C ASP A 392 -11.62 -14.05 6.29
N ALA A 393 -10.40 -14.58 6.07
CA ALA A 393 -9.85 -15.66 6.85
C ALA A 393 -9.33 -15.23 8.24
N GLY A 394 -9.46 -13.95 8.63
CA GLY A 394 -8.98 -13.42 9.92
C GLY A 394 -7.49 -13.04 9.96
N GLY A 395 -6.81 -13.14 8.82
CA GLY A 395 -5.48 -12.56 8.60
C GLY A 395 -5.56 -11.08 8.23
N TRP A 396 -4.43 -10.53 7.79
CA TRP A 396 -4.29 -9.11 7.45
C TRP A 396 -3.47 -8.90 6.20
N TRP A 397 -3.87 -7.94 5.38
CA TRP A 397 -3.07 -7.43 4.27
C TRP A 397 -2.53 -6.07 4.65
N LEU A 398 -1.21 -5.90 4.64
CA LEU A 398 -0.63 -4.56 4.59
C LEU A 398 -0.61 -4.11 3.13
N VAL A 399 -1.26 -3.00 2.81
CA VAL A 399 -1.34 -2.46 1.45
C VAL A 399 -0.79 -1.04 1.42
N ASP A 400 -0.08 -0.71 0.35
CA ASP A 400 0.43 0.62 0.01
C ASP A 400 -0.29 1.16 -1.24
N SER A 401 -0.44 2.49 -1.33
CA SER A 401 -1.06 3.15 -2.48
C SER A 401 -0.35 2.89 -3.81
N SER A 402 0.94 2.54 -3.77
CA SER A 402 1.71 2.14 -4.96
C SER A 402 1.37 0.74 -5.51
N GLY A 403 0.52 -0.02 -4.81
CA GLY A 403 0.16 -1.39 -5.18
C GLY A 403 1.17 -2.43 -4.68
N GLU A 404 1.88 -2.17 -3.59
CA GLU A 404 2.65 -3.18 -2.86
C GLU A 404 1.80 -3.79 -1.73
N SER A 405 1.97 -5.09 -1.47
CA SER A 405 1.23 -5.76 -0.39
C SER A 405 2.01 -6.86 0.34
N ILE A 406 1.61 -7.14 1.58
CA ILE A 406 2.07 -8.30 2.36
C ILE A 406 0.87 -8.96 3.02
N HIS A 407 0.81 -10.28 2.98
CA HIS A 407 -0.17 -11.09 3.71
C HIS A 407 0.39 -11.61 5.02
N LEU A 408 -0.39 -11.42 6.08
CA LEU A 408 -0.19 -12.03 7.38
C LEU A 408 -1.37 -12.94 7.71
N ASP A 409 -1.08 -14.08 8.35
CA ASP A 409 -2.10 -14.91 8.96
C ASP A 409 -2.63 -14.29 10.28
N ARG A 410 -3.52 -15.04 10.95
CA ARG A 410 -4.10 -14.67 12.25
C ARG A 410 -3.03 -14.47 13.34
N ASP A 411 -1.93 -15.20 13.25
CA ASP A 411 -0.82 -15.19 14.21
C ASP A 411 0.26 -14.17 13.81
N LEU A 412 -0.05 -13.30 12.84
CA LEU A 412 0.83 -12.27 12.31
C LEU A 412 2.10 -12.82 11.64
N ARG A 413 2.07 -14.08 11.21
CA ARG A 413 3.14 -14.68 10.43
C ARG A 413 2.91 -14.38 8.97
N ARG A 414 4.00 -14.08 8.27
CA ARG A 414 3.93 -13.87 6.85
C ARG A 414 3.65 -15.18 6.11
N THR A 415 2.67 -15.14 5.21
CA THR A 415 2.20 -16.28 4.41
C THR A 415 2.54 -16.18 2.94
N ASP A 416 3.00 -15.01 2.46
CA ASP A 416 3.26 -14.73 1.04
C ASP A 416 4.70 -14.25 0.72
N PRO A 417 5.75 -14.93 1.22
CA PRO A 417 7.13 -14.57 0.90
C PRO A 417 7.39 -14.56 -0.61
N LEU A 418 8.23 -13.63 -1.07
CA LEU A 418 8.74 -13.64 -2.44
C LEU A 418 9.80 -14.74 -2.60
N PRO A 419 9.92 -15.35 -3.79
CA PRO A 419 11.12 -16.11 -4.15
C PRO A 419 12.36 -15.21 -4.07
N LEU A 420 13.51 -15.74 -3.61
CA LEU A 420 14.74 -14.96 -3.45
C LEU A 420 15.15 -14.24 -4.74
N ARG A 421 15.01 -14.92 -5.88
CA ARG A 421 15.31 -14.37 -7.21
C ARG A 421 14.45 -13.15 -7.52
N GLN A 422 13.16 -13.21 -7.21
CA GLN A 422 12.24 -12.08 -7.42
C GLN A 422 12.55 -10.95 -6.45
N HIS A 423 12.78 -11.27 -5.17
CA HIS A 423 13.20 -10.27 -4.19
C HIS A 423 14.48 -9.54 -4.60
N LEU A 424 15.49 -10.25 -5.12
CA LEU A 424 16.72 -9.68 -5.65
C LEU A 424 16.47 -8.78 -6.85
N ARG A 425 15.65 -9.24 -7.80
CA ARG A 425 15.25 -8.45 -8.96
C ARG A 425 14.61 -7.13 -8.54
N ASP A 426 13.67 -7.20 -7.60
CA ASP A 426 12.90 -6.04 -7.16
C ASP A 426 13.77 -5.07 -6.32
N ALA A 427 14.71 -5.60 -5.53
CA ALA A 427 15.56 -4.80 -4.66
C ALA A 427 16.81 -4.22 -5.36
N ARG A 428 17.35 -4.90 -6.38
CA ARG A 428 18.68 -4.60 -6.96
C ARG A 428 18.73 -4.67 -8.50
N GLY A 429 17.63 -5.00 -9.16
CA GLY A 429 17.53 -5.11 -10.62
C GLY A 429 18.06 -6.44 -11.18
N GLU A 430 17.96 -6.59 -12.50
CA GLU A 430 18.35 -7.84 -13.22
C GLU A 430 19.83 -8.19 -13.05
N ILE A 431 20.72 -7.20 -12.84
CA ILE A 431 22.16 -7.45 -12.65
C ILE A 431 22.41 -8.33 -11.42
N ALA A 432 21.67 -8.12 -10.33
CA ALA A 432 21.79 -8.94 -9.13
C ALA A 432 21.24 -10.36 -9.33
N VAL A 433 20.24 -10.51 -10.20
CA VAL A 433 19.74 -11.83 -10.60
C VAL A 433 20.79 -12.57 -11.42
N TYR A 434 21.40 -11.90 -12.40
CA TYR A 434 22.50 -12.48 -13.18
C TYR A 434 23.70 -12.83 -12.30
N ALA A 435 24.03 -11.99 -11.33
CA ALA A 435 25.06 -12.26 -10.33
C ALA A 435 24.80 -13.55 -9.57
N LEU A 436 23.57 -13.71 -9.09
CA LEU A 436 23.12 -14.90 -8.38
C LEU A 436 23.19 -16.13 -9.31
N ASP A 437 22.64 -16.05 -10.52
CA ASP A 437 22.66 -17.14 -11.50
C ASP A 437 24.11 -17.55 -11.83
N TRP A 438 25.02 -16.58 -11.96
CA TRP A 438 26.44 -16.85 -12.19
C TRP A 438 27.09 -17.56 -10.99
N ALA A 439 26.77 -17.13 -9.78
CA ALA A 439 27.27 -17.73 -8.54
C ALA A 439 26.78 -19.16 -8.31
N LEU A 440 25.53 -19.43 -8.64
CA LEU A 440 24.89 -20.73 -8.41
C LEU A 440 25.18 -21.74 -9.53
N PHE A 441 25.32 -21.29 -10.78
CA PHE A 441 25.39 -22.19 -11.94
C PHE A 441 26.72 -22.13 -12.68
N ALA A 442 27.16 -20.92 -13.04
CA ALA A 442 28.38 -20.77 -13.83
C ALA A 442 29.62 -21.15 -13.00
N LEU A 443 29.69 -20.70 -11.74
CA LEU A 443 30.82 -20.96 -10.85
C LEU A 443 31.06 -22.45 -10.57
N PRO A 444 30.04 -23.25 -10.19
CA PRO A 444 30.22 -24.69 -10.04
C PRO A 444 30.57 -25.40 -11.34
N ALA A 445 29.91 -25.06 -12.45
CA ALA A 445 30.19 -25.67 -13.76
C ALA A 445 31.64 -25.40 -14.23
N LEU A 446 32.13 -24.17 -14.05
CA LEU A 446 33.51 -23.79 -14.38
C LEU A 446 34.52 -24.55 -13.50
N SER A 447 34.18 -24.75 -12.22
CA SER A 447 35.01 -25.53 -11.28
C SER A 447 35.10 -27.00 -11.70
N ILE A 448 33.98 -27.61 -12.12
CA ILE A 448 33.93 -28.99 -12.63
C ILE A 448 34.76 -29.10 -13.92
N LEU A 449 34.60 -28.16 -14.85
CA LEU A 449 35.32 -28.15 -16.13
C LEU A 449 36.83 -28.01 -15.91
N CYS A 450 37.27 -27.08 -15.06
CA CYS A 450 38.68 -26.89 -14.73
C CYS A 450 39.27 -28.11 -14.00
N ALA A 451 38.51 -28.75 -13.11
CA ALA A 451 38.92 -30.00 -12.47
C ALA A 451 39.07 -31.14 -13.50
N GLY A 452 38.12 -31.27 -14.43
CA GLY A 452 38.18 -32.25 -15.52
C GLY A 452 39.37 -32.02 -16.46
N LEU A 453 39.64 -30.77 -16.84
CA LEU A 453 40.81 -30.42 -17.67
C LEU A 453 42.13 -30.70 -16.95
N SER A 454 42.21 -30.44 -15.63
CA SER A 454 43.38 -30.80 -14.81
C SER A 454 43.62 -32.32 -14.71
N LEU A 455 42.55 -33.13 -14.78
CA LEU A 455 42.65 -34.60 -14.82
C LEU A 455 43.10 -35.12 -16.19
N CYS A 456 42.67 -34.49 -17.28
CA CYS A 456 43.06 -34.85 -18.65
C CYS A 456 44.49 -34.41 -19.03
N ALA A 457 45.10 -33.49 -18.27
CA ALA A 457 46.49 -33.07 -18.49
C ALA A 457 47.49 -34.21 -18.19
N ALA A 458 48.28 -34.56 -19.22
CA ALA A 458 49.26 -35.65 -19.23
C ALA A 458 50.21 -35.65 -18.01
N PRO A 459 50.61 -36.85 -17.53
CA PRO A 459 51.23 -37.05 -16.20
C PRO A 459 52.61 -36.41 -15.96
N ARG A 460 53.22 -35.76 -16.97
CA ARG A 460 54.64 -35.40 -16.92
C ARG A 460 54.95 -33.94 -16.57
N ARG A 461 53.95 -33.08 -16.34
CA ARG A 461 54.20 -31.66 -16.02
C ARG A 461 53.28 -31.14 -14.89
N PRO A 462 53.71 -31.19 -13.62
CA PRO A 462 52.88 -30.79 -12.47
C PRO A 462 52.45 -29.32 -12.52
N LEU A 463 53.29 -28.43 -13.07
CA LEU A 463 52.97 -27.00 -13.27
C LEU A 463 51.79 -26.75 -14.23
N LEU A 464 51.53 -27.66 -15.18
CA LEU A 464 50.40 -27.54 -16.11
C LEU A 464 49.08 -28.05 -15.51
N ARG A 465 49.13 -28.90 -14.48
CA ARG A 465 47.94 -29.39 -13.75
C ARG A 465 47.39 -28.40 -12.74
N ALA A 466 48.26 -27.57 -12.15
CA ALA A 466 47.88 -26.58 -11.15
C ALA A 466 47.32 -25.28 -11.77
N ARG A 467 47.67 -24.95 -13.02
CA ARG A 467 47.22 -23.72 -13.70
C ARG A 467 45.69 -23.61 -13.87
N PRO A 468 44.96 -24.62 -14.37
CA PRO A 468 43.50 -24.53 -14.51
C PRO A 468 42.81 -24.38 -13.14
N LEU A 469 43.35 -25.05 -12.12
CA LEU A 469 42.83 -25.03 -10.75
C LEU A 469 43.10 -23.69 -10.05
N ALA A 470 44.28 -23.10 -10.28
CA ALA A 470 44.62 -21.76 -9.80
C ALA A 470 43.83 -20.67 -10.52
N ILE A 471 43.61 -20.79 -11.83
CA ILE A 471 42.76 -19.88 -12.61
C ILE A 471 41.30 -20.01 -12.14
N ALA A 472 40.80 -21.23 -11.92
CA ALA A 472 39.49 -21.46 -11.35
C ALA A 472 39.37 -20.79 -9.98
N ALA A 473 40.31 -21.01 -9.06
CA ALA A 473 40.31 -20.37 -7.74
C ALA A 473 40.38 -18.83 -7.81
N LEU A 474 41.18 -18.28 -8.73
CA LEU A 474 41.31 -16.82 -8.97
C LEU A 474 40.04 -16.19 -9.57
N LEU A 475 39.25 -16.94 -10.33
CA LEU A 475 37.94 -16.50 -10.82
C LEU A 475 36.82 -16.77 -9.78
N TYR A 476 36.98 -17.82 -8.98
CA TYR A 476 36.00 -18.29 -8.00
C TYR A 476 35.89 -17.37 -6.79
N LEU A 477 37.02 -17.00 -6.20
CA LEU A 477 37.06 -16.16 -5.00
C LEU A 477 36.44 -14.78 -5.23
N PRO A 478 36.80 -14.00 -6.27
CA PRO A 478 36.20 -12.69 -6.50
C PRO A 478 34.72 -12.77 -6.87
N GLY A 479 34.32 -13.75 -7.69
CA GLY A 479 32.93 -13.94 -8.09
C GLY A 479 32.03 -14.37 -6.92
N ALA A 480 32.49 -15.32 -6.11
CA ALA A 480 31.77 -15.77 -4.91
C ALA A 480 31.72 -14.69 -3.83
N VAL A 481 32.81 -13.94 -3.60
CA VAL A 481 32.84 -12.80 -2.67
C VAL A 481 31.92 -11.70 -3.16
N TRP A 482 31.94 -11.35 -4.44
CA TRP A 482 31.05 -10.34 -5.00
C TRP A 482 29.59 -10.77 -4.89
N ALA A 483 29.24 -12.02 -5.23
CA ALA A 483 27.87 -12.53 -5.07
C ALA A 483 27.43 -12.58 -3.61
N LEU A 484 28.29 -13.01 -2.69
CA LEU A 484 28.03 -12.97 -1.24
C LEU A 484 27.84 -11.53 -0.75
N LEU A 485 28.61 -10.56 -1.24
CA LEU A 485 28.42 -9.14 -0.92
C LEU A 485 27.09 -8.58 -1.45
N GLN A 486 26.57 -9.11 -2.56
CA GLN A 486 25.24 -8.73 -3.07
C GLN A 486 24.09 -9.39 -2.29
N VAL A 487 24.27 -10.64 -1.83
CA VAL A 487 23.20 -11.45 -1.20
C VAL A 487 23.18 -11.34 0.33
N ALA A 488 24.32 -11.25 1.00
CA ALA A 488 24.42 -11.19 2.46
C ALA A 488 23.64 -10.02 3.10
N PRO A 489 23.52 -8.83 2.49
CA PRO A 489 22.70 -7.76 3.05
C PRO A 489 21.18 -8.02 2.94
N LEU A 490 20.75 -9.07 2.22
CA LEU A 490 19.34 -9.44 1.97
C LEU A 490 18.89 -10.65 2.79
N LEU A 491 19.83 -11.39 3.41
CA LEU A 491 19.59 -12.35 4.49
C LEU A 491 19.57 -11.61 5.84
#